data_AF-A0A935YE61-F1
#
_entry.id   AF-A0A935YE61-F1
#
_cell.length_a   1.000
_cell.length_b   1.000
_cell.length_c   1.000
_cell.angle_alpha   90.00
_cell.angle_beta   90.00
_cell.angle_gamma   90.00
#
_symmetry.space_group_name_H-M   'P 1'
#
loop_
_entity.id
_entity.type
_entity.pdbx_description
1 polymer ?
#
loop_
_entity_poly.entity_id
_entity_poly.type
_entity_poly.pdbx_seq_one_letter_code
_entity_poly.pdbx_strand_id
1 'polypeptide(L)'
;MKVTGANIDELTQKAELEFHDEATTRFADMNRLLDQIAESGAEDTYVSALLGHAHNLRITGNSFGFPIISLIAQRLESYLNDMSQWSEKTQRDVQEFNDAIGEMLERKSQPDEDEIVRVARPPLPCQPHFLAGRCRGAQCRNPAGDAGPVHRQDPLEADHGLRLPRQFGP
;
A
#
# COMPACT_ATOMS: atom_id res chain seq x y z
N MET A 1 13.87 45.29 7.79
CA MET A 1 13.04 45.21 6.57
C MET A 1 11.59 45.02 7.01
N LYS A 2 10.67 45.91 6.64
CA LYS A 2 9.23 45.72 6.89
C LYS A 2 8.73 44.72 5.86
N VAL A 3 8.40 43.52 6.30
CA VAL A 3 7.72 42.54 5.45
C VAL A 3 6.26 42.97 5.40
N THR A 4 5.81 43.44 4.25
CA THR A 4 4.41 43.82 3.98
C THR A 4 3.60 42.55 3.71
N GLY A 5 2.30 42.52 4.01
CA GLY A 5 1.44 41.34 3.79
C GLY A 5 1.52 40.75 2.38
N ALA A 6 1.59 41.60 1.35
CA ALA A 6 1.79 41.16 -0.04
C ALA A 6 3.09 40.36 -0.28
N ASN A 7 4.18 40.69 0.44
CA ASN A 7 5.43 39.94 0.35
C ASN A 7 5.33 38.59 1.06
N ILE A 8 4.45 38.44 2.05
CA ILE A 8 4.25 37.16 2.75
C ILE A 8 3.47 36.22 1.84
N ASP A 9 2.40 36.71 1.21
CA ASP A 9 1.56 35.91 0.32
C ASP A 9 2.33 35.41 -0.91
N GLU A 10 3.19 36.25 -1.51
CA GLU A 10 4.08 35.84 -2.62
C GLU A 10 5.10 34.78 -2.19
N LEU A 11 5.67 34.91 -0.99
CA LEU A 11 6.60 33.91 -0.45
C LEU A 11 5.89 32.59 -0.15
N THR A 12 4.66 32.63 0.37
CA THR A 12 3.84 31.44 0.63
C THR A 12 3.46 30.75 -0.67
N GLN A 13 2.97 31.47 -1.68
CA GLN A 13 2.62 30.87 -2.98
C GLN A 13 3.83 30.22 -3.66
N LYS A 14 5.00 30.86 -3.59
CA LYS A 14 6.24 30.28 -4.11
C LYS A 14 6.62 28.99 -3.37
N ALA A 15 6.51 28.99 -2.05
CA ALA A 15 6.81 27.82 -1.22
C ALA A 15 5.85 26.66 -1.53
N GLU A 16 4.56 26.93 -1.73
CA GLU A 16 3.56 25.95 -2.14
C GLU A 16 3.87 25.34 -3.52
N LEU A 17 4.27 26.16 -4.50
CA LEU A 17 4.67 25.70 -5.82
C LEU A 17 5.92 24.82 -5.75
N GLU A 18 6.95 25.25 -5.02
CA GLU A 18 8.19 24.46 -4.83
C GLU A 18 7.89 23.11 -4.17
N PHE A 19 7.01 23.09 -3.17
CA PHE A 19 6.56 21.82 -2.58
C PHE A 19 5.81 20.95 -3.57
N HIS A 20 4.89 21.53 -4.35
CA HIS A 20 4.09 20.77 -5.32
C HIS A 20 4.98 20.10 -6.39
N ASP A 21 5.96 20.84 -6.91
CA ASP A 21 6.93 20.32 -7.89
C ASP A 21 7.80 19.21 -7.30
N GLU A 22 8.32 19.40 -6.09
CA GLU A 22 9.12 18.39 -5.39
C GLU A 22 8.27 17.14 -5.10
N ALA A 23 7.07 17.31 -4.55
CA ALA A 23 6.19 16.21 -4.21
C ALA A 23 5.73 15.42 -5.44
N THR A 24 5.46 16.11 -6.56
CA THR A 24 5.15 15.47 -7.85
C THR A 24 6.33 14.66 -8.37
N THR A 25 7.55 15.20 -8.26
CA THR A 25 8.78 14.49 -8.65
C THR A 25 8.95 13.21 -7.83
N ARG A 26 8.80 13.31 -6.50
CA ARG A 26 8.89 12.15 -5.60
C ARG A 26 7.80 11.13 -5.84
N PHE A 27 6.57 11.57 -6.09
CA PHE A 27 5.47 10.69 -6.46
C PHE A 27 5.77 9.92 -7.75
N ALA A 28 6.33 10.57 -8.77
CA ALA A 28 6.74 9.91 -10.01
C ALA A 28 7.87 8.88 -9.77
N ASP A 29 8.88 9.24 -8.97
CA ASP A 29 9.98 8.34 -8.60
C ASP A 29 9.46 7.10 -7.85
N MET A 30 8.56 7.27 -6.89
CA MET A 30 7.99 6.17 -6.12
C MET A 30 7.18 5.20 -7.00
N ASN A 31 6.37 5.71 -7.94
CA ASN A 31 5.66 4.84 -8.89
C ASN A 31 6.63 4.06 -9.78
N ARG A 32 7.69 4.72 -10.27
CA ARG A 32 8.73 4.05 -11.04
C ARG A 32 9.42 2.95 -10.25
N LEU A 33 9.72 3.17 -8.97
CA LEU A 33 10.30 2.15 -8.10
C LEU A 33 9.34 0.96 -7.91
N LEU A 34 8.04 1.22 -7.76
CA LEU A 34 7.04 0.17 -7.67
C LEU A 34 6.94 -0.67 -8.94
N ASP A 35 7.02 -0.03 -10.11
CA ASP A 35 7.08 -0.74 -11.40
C ASP A 35 8.34 -1.62 -11.48
N GLN A 36 9.50 -1.08 -11.08
CA GLN A 36 10.75 -1.86 -11.04
C GLN A 36 10.64 -3.07 -10.11
N ILE A 37 10.09 -2.89 -8.90
CA ILE A 37 9.88 -3.98 -7.96
C ILE A 37 8.92 -5.04 -8.52
N ALA A 38 7.89 -4.64 -9.27
CA ALA A 38 6.97 -5.57 -9.90
C ALA A 38 7.63 -6.39 -11.03
N GLU A 39 8.61 -5.81 -11.72
CA GLU A 39 9.33 -6.45 -12.83
C GLU A 39 10.50 -7.34 -12.38
N SER A 40 11.36 -6.84 -11.49
CA SER A 40 12.61 -7.51 -11.09
C SER A 40 12.59 -8.08 -9.67
N GLY A 41 11.54 -7.80 -8.90
CA GLY A 41 11.43 -8.17 -7.49
C GLY A 41 11.94 -7.07 -6.55
N ALA A 42 11.61 -7.20 -5.27
CA ALA A 42 11.94 -6.20 -4.26
C ALA A 42 13.38 -6.35 -3.76
N GLU A 43 14.31 -5.73 -4.48
CA GLU A 43 15.68 -5.54 -3.98
C GLU A 43 15.71 -4.50 -2.85
N ASP A 44 16.59 -4.72 -1.87
CA ASP A 44 16.77 -3.82 -0.72
C ASP A 44 17.04 -2.36 -1.14
N THR A 45 17.68 -2.16 -2.29
CA THR A 45 17.96 -0.85 -2.88
C THR A 45 16.68 -0.10 -3.26
N TYR A 46 15.70 -0.78 -3.86
CA TYR A 46 14.43 -0.18 -4.24
C TYR A 46 13.57 0.13 -3.01
N VAL A 47 13.53 -0.79 -2.04
CA VAL A 47 12.79 -0.59 -0.78
C VAL A 47 13.38 0.57 0.02
N SER A 48 14.71 0.64 0.10
CA SER A 48 15.41 1.76 0.77
C SER A 48 15.17 3.09 0.07
N ALA A 49 15.10 3.10 -1.27
CA ALA A 49 14.77 4.30 -2.03
C ALA A 49 13.33 4.77 -1.77
N LEU A 50 12.35 3.85 -1.76
CA LEU A 50 10.96 4.15 -1.38
C LEU A 50 10.87 4.76 0.02
N LEU A 51 11.57 4.17 0.98
CA LEU A 51 11.62 4.69 2.36
C LEU A 51 12.19 6.11 2.39
N GLY A 52 13.25 6.38 1.63
CA GLY A 52 13.83 7.72 1.49
C GLY A 52 12.86 8.75 0.91
N HIS A 53 12.10 8.38 -0.13
CA HIS A 53 11.09 9.27 -0.71
C HIS A 53 9.94 9.54 0.28
N ALA A 54 9.46 8.52 1.00
CA ALA A 54 8.44 8.68 2.03
C ALA A 54 8.92 9.60 3.17
N HIS A 55 10.14 9.38 3.67
CA HIS A 55 10.73 10.22 4.70
C HIS A 55 10.86 11.68 4.27
N ASN A 56 11.34 11.93 3.05
CA ASN A 56 11.47 13.27 2.50
C ASN A 56 10.11 13.97 2.38
N LEU A 57 9.10 13.29 1.84
CA LEU A 57 7.73 13.83 1.73
C LEU A 57 7.14 14.18 3.10
N ARG A 58 7.43 13.39 4.14
CA ARG A 58 7.01 13.72 5.51
C ARG A 58 7.63 15.01 6.01
N ILE A 59 8.95 15.18 5.84
CA ILE A 59 9.66 16.37 6.32
C ILE A 59 9.25 17.61 5.54
N THR A 60 9.22 17.53 4.20
CA THR A 60 8.88 18.67 3.36
C THR A 60 7.42 19.03 3.52
N GLY A 61 6.49 18.07 3.50
CA GLY A 61 5.08 18.33 3.69
C GLY A 61 4.79 19.06 5.00
N ASN A 62 5.46 18.68 6.09
CA ASN A 62 5.28 19.34 7.38
C ASN A 62 5.84 20.77 7.40
N SER A 63 6.91 21.02 6.64
CA SER A 63 7.54 22.34 6.54
C SER A 63 6.72 23.32 5.70
N PHE A 64 6.00 22.83 4.69
CA PHE A 64 5.21 23.65 3.76
C PHE A 64 3.71 23.71 4.10
N GLY A 65 3.26 23.07 5.19
CA GLY A 65 1.86 23.12 5.63
C GLY A 65 0.93 22.14 4.90
N PHE A 66 1.43 20.97 4.51
CA PHE A 66 0.68 19.88 3.89
C PHE A 66 0.57 18.67 4.86
N PRO A 67 -0.21 18.78 5.95
CA PRO A 67 -0.31 17.77 7.00
C PRO A 67 -0.78 16.41 6.48
N ILE A 68 -1.63 16.38 5.45
CA ILE A 68 -2.14 15.13 4.88
C ILE A 68 -1.06 14.31 4.19
N ILE A 69 -0.35 14.92 3.26
CA ILE A 69 0.73 14.24 2.53
C ILE A 69 1.78 13.77 3.53
N SER A 70 2.06 14.59 4.54
CA SER A 70 2.98 14.24 5.63
C SER A 70 2.52 13.02 6.42
N LEU A 71 1.22 12.94 6.74
CA LEU A 71 0.63 11.83 7.48
C LEU A 71 0.61 10.53 6.68
N ILE A 72 0.26 10.60 5.39
CA ILE A 72 0.30 9.45 4.48
C ILE A 72 1.75 8.95 4.36
N ALA A 73 2.69 9.86 4.14
CA ALA A 73 4.11 9.54 4.02
C ALA A 73 4.70 8.93 5.30
N GLN A 74 4.33 9.45 6.48
CA GLN A 74 4.71 8.87 7.77
C GLN A 74 4.22 7.43 7.93
N ARG A 75 3.00 7.15 7.47
CA ARG A 75 2.41 5.81 7.55
C ARG A 75 3.07 4.85 6.60
N LEU A 76 3.36 5.29 5.38
CA LEU A 76 4.16 4.53 4.44
C LEU A 76 5.54 4.21 5.02
N GLU A 77 6.22 5.20 5.60
CA GLU A 77 7.52 5.02 6.27
C GLU A 77 7.42 3.99 7.42
N SER A 78 6.37 4.07 8.25
CA SER A 78 6.16 3.11 9.35
C SER A 78 5.89 1.69 8.82
N TYR A 79 5.03 1.58 7.81
CA TYR A 79 4.68 0.31 7.16
C TYR A 79 5.90 -0.38 6.54
N LEU A 80 6.75 0.39 5.83
CA LEU A 80 7.97 -0.11 5.22
C LEU A 80 9.05 -0.49 6.26
N ASN A 81 9.08 0.15 7.43
CA ASN A 81 10.01 -0.21 8.50
C ASN A 81 9.55 -1.47 9.28
N ASP A 82 8.24 -1.67 9.42
CA ASP A 82 7.68 -2.80 10.18
C ASP A 82 7.63 -4.10 9.37
N MET A 83 7.75 -4.04 8.04
CA MET A 83 7.72 -5.22 7.18
C MET A 83 9.04 -5.99 7.20
N SER A 84 8.96 -7.33 7.29
CA SER A 84 10.13 -8.20 7.24
C SER A 84 10.48 -8.71 5.84
N GLN A 85 9.47 -8.80 4.96
CA GLN A 85 9.61 -9.34 3.61
C GLN A 85 8.62 -8.69 2.65
N TRP A 86 9.04 -8.45 1.42
CA TRP A 86 8.15 -7.97 0.37
C TRP A 86 7.23 -9.08 -0.13
N SER A 87 5.93 -8.77 -0.22
CA SER A 87 4.91 -9.68 -0.72
C SER A 87 4.01 -8.96 -1.73
N GLU A 88 3.18 -9.69 -2.45
CA GLU A 88 2.15 -9.07 -3.30
C GLU A 88 1.19 -8.17 -2.49
N LYS A 89 0.96 -8.49 -1.21
CA LYS A 89 0.17 -7.62 -0.34
C LYS A 89 0.89 -6.30 -0.11
N THR A 90 2.20 -6.36 0.17
CA THR A 90 3.05 -5.19 0.33
C THR A 90 3.03 -4.31 -0.91
N GLN A 91 3.19 -4.90 -2.10
CA GLN A 91 3.12 -4.17 -3.37
C GLN A 91 1.81 -3.40 -3.49
N ARG A 92 0.67 -4.05 -3.20
CA ARG A 92 -0.66 -3.42 -3.27
C ARG A 92 -0.83 -2.31 -2.24
N ASP A 93 -0.47 -2.58 -0.99
CA ASP A 93 -0.61 -1.60 0.09
C ASP A 93 0.24 -0.33 -0.19
N VAL A 94 1.46 -0.49 -0.71
CA VAL A 94 2.33 0.66 -1.06
C VAL A 94 1.79 1.41 -2.27
N GLN A 95 1.22 0.73 -3.26
CA GLN A 95 0.54 1.40 -4.37
C GLN A 95 -0.64 2.24 -3.87
N GLU A 96 -1.42 1.74 -2.91
CA GLU A 96 -2.54 2.49 -2.32
C GLU A 96 -2.07 3.75 -1.58
N PHE A 97 -0.92 3.69 -0.89
CA PHE A 97 -0.31 4.88 -0.31
C PHE A 97 0.12 5.89 -1.37
N ASN A 98 0.76 5.44 -2.45
CA ASN A 98 1.14 6.33 -3.55
C ASN A 98 -0.08 6.96 -4.22
N ASP A 99 -1.11 6.18 -4.53
CA ASP A 99 -2.33 6.67 -5.16
C ASP A 99 -3.01 7.73 -4.28
N ALA A 100 -3.04 7.53 -2.96
CA ALA A 100 -3.53 8.54 -2.01
C ALA A 100 -2.68 9.82 -2.03
N ILE A 101 -1.35 9.74 -2.15
CA ILE A 101 -0.49 10.91 -2.31
C ILE A 101 -0.82 11.63 -3.63
N GLY A 102 -0.95 10.89 -4.73
CA GLY A 102 -1.30 11.43 -6.05
C GLY A 102 -2.65 12.16 -6.03
N GLU A 103 -3.67 11.57 -5.41
CA GLU A 103 -4.98 12.20 -5.25
C GLU A 103 -4.87 13.55 -4.51
N MET A 104 -4.04 13.63 -3.46
CA MET A 104 -3.85 14.86 -2.70
C MET A 104 -3.10 15.94 -3.49
N LEU A 105 -2.18 15.55 -4.37
CA LEU A 105 -1.47 16.47 -5.26
C LEU A 105 -2.36 17.04 -6.37
N GLU A 106 -3.41 16.32 -6.77
CA GLU A 106 -4.38 16.76 -7.78
C GLU A 106 -5.47 17.69 -7.22
N ARG A 107 -5.68 17.69 -5.89
CA ARG A 107 -6.71 18.51 -5.24
C ARG A 107 -6.33 19.99 -5.23
N LYS A 108 -7.31 20.85 -5.54
CA LYS A 108 -7.18 22.33 -5.49
C LYS A 108 -7.19 22.91 -4.08
N SER A 109 -7.62 22.12 -3.08
CA SER A 109 -7.74 22.54 -1.68
C SER A 109 -7.47 21.35 -0.78
N GLN A 110 -6.79 21.58 0.34
CA GLN A 110 -6.50 20.52 1.28
C GLN A 110 -7.78 20.01 1.97
N PRO A 111 -7.85 18.70 2.28
CA PRO A 111 -8.91 18.14 3.11
C PRO A 111 -9.00 18.84 4.48
N ASP A 112 -10.21 19.01 5.01
CA ASP A 112 -10.39 19.44 6.40
C ASP A 112 -9.98 18.33 7.38
N GLU A 113 -9.76 18.69 8.66
CA GLU A 113 -9.34 17.77 9.74
C GLU A 113 -10.21 16.50 9.88
N ASP A 114 -11.51 16.56 9.61
CA ASP A 114 -12.40 15.41 9.68
C ASP A 114 -12.21 14.46 8.48
N GLU A 115 -11.91 15.02 7.31
CA GLU A 115 -11.50 14.25 6.13
C GLU A 115 -10.10 13.63 6.30
N ILE A 116 -9.18 14.30 7.02
CA ILE A 116 -7.87 13.76 7.39
C ILE A 116 -7.98 12.44 8.14
N VAL A 117 -8.86 12.37 9.15
CA VAL A 117 -9.06 11.16 9.95
C VAL A 117 -9.64 10.02 9.11
N ARG A 118 -10.44 10.34 8.09
CA ARG A 118 -11.07 9.35 7.19
C ARG A 118 -10.09 8.78 6.16
N VAL A 119 -9.25 9.62 5.56
CA VAL A 119 -8.18 9.21 4.63
C VAL A 119 -7.06 8.49 5.40
N ALA A 120 -6.81 8.91 6.64
CA ALA A 120 -5.91 8.25 7.56
C ALA A 120 -6.55 7.06 8.32
N ARG A 121 -7.42 6.26 7.71
CA ARG A 121 -7.78 4.94 8.24
C ARG A 121 -6.97 3.87 7.48
N PRO A 122 -6.53 2.74 8.08
CA PRO A 122 -5.96 1.62 7.31
C PRO A 122 -6.86 1.32 6.10
N PRO A 123 -6.26 0.98 4.94
CA PRO A 123 -6.97 1.05 3.67
C PRO A 123 -8.28 0.26 3.75
N LEU A 124 -9.37 1.00 3.51
CA LEU A 124 -10.68 0.43 3.34
C LEU A 124 -10.64 -0.44 2.08
N PRO A 125 -11.31 -1.60 2.06
CA PRO A 125 -11.40 -2.41 0.86
C PRO A 125 -11.98 -1.57 -0.28
N CYS A 126 -11.22 -1.50 -1.37
CA CYS A 126 -11.59 -1.10 -2.73
C CYS A 126 -12.82 -0.18 -2.85
N GLN A 127 -12.60 1.12 -3.01
CA GLN A 127 -13.57 1.96 -3.70
C GLN A 127 -13.43 1.70 -5.22
N PRO A 128 -14.45 1.14 -5.90
CA PRO A 128 -14.32 0.69 -7.29
C PRO A 128 -14.35 1.82 -8.32
N HIS A 129 -14.16 3.09 -7.95
CA HIS A 129 -14.57 4.19 -8.83
C HIS A 129 -13.48 4.75 -9.77
N PHE A 130 -12.18 4.50 -9.60
CA PHE A 130 -11.20 5.26 -10.40
C PHE A 130 -9.91 4.53 -10.82
N LEU A 131 -10.05 3.40 -11.52
CA LEU A 131 -8.97 2.84 -12.35
C LEU A 131 -9.50 2.43 -13.72
N ALA A 132 -9.96 3.41 -14.51
CA ALA A 132 -10.01 3.25 -15.95
C ALA A 132 -8.59 3.40 -16.52
N GLY A 133 -7.80 2.32 -16.52
CA GLY A 133 -6.75 2.14 -17.53
C GLY A 133 -5.29 1.99 -17.11
N ARG A 134 -4.94 1.75 -15.83
CA ARG A 134 -3.53 1.50 -15.44
C ARG A 134 -3.25 0.26 -14.58
N CYS A 135 -4.14 -0.73 -14.57
CA CYS A 135 -3.72 -2.10 -14.25
C CYS A 135 -3.10 -2.74 -15.49
N ARG A 136 -1.86 -2.38 -15.83
CA ARG A 136 -1.10 -3.05 -16.89
C ARG A 136 -0.01 -3.90 -16.22
N GLY A 137 -0.31 -5.18 -15.97
CA GLY A 137 0.77 -6.18 -15.79
C GLY A 137 0.69 -7.17 -14.63
N ALA A 138 -0.19 -7.03 -13.65
CA ALA A 138 -0.36 -8.08 -12.63
C ALA A 138 -1.63 -8.88 -12.91
N GLN A 139 -1.42 -10.10 -13.38
CA GLN A 139 -2.46 -11.08 -13.64
C GLN A 139 -3.26 -11.32 -12.35
N CYS A 140 -4.49 -10.81 -12.28
CA CYS A 140 -5.46 -11.15 -11.25
C CYS A 140 -5.78 -12.65 -11.35
N ARG A 141 -4.95 -13.50 -10.74
CA ARG A 141 -5.23 -14.92 -10.56
C ARG A 141 -6.14 -15.05 -9.35
N ASN A 142 -7.40 -15.31 -9.62
CA ASN A 142 -8.42 -15.62 -8.64
C ASN A 142 -8.00 -16.86 -7.80
N PRO A 143 -7.87 -16.81 -6.46
CA PRO A 143 -7.59 -18.00 -5.66
C PRO A 143 -8.89 -18.74 -5.24
N ALA A 144 -9.94 -18.68 -6.05
CA ALA A 144 -11.18 -19.42 -5.82
C ALA A 144 -11.55 -20.22 -7.08
N GLY A 145 -11.14 -21.49 -7.13
CA GLY A 145 -11.53 -22.37 -8.23
C GLY A 145 -10.71 -23.64 -8.43
N ASP A 146 -10.16 -24.27 -7.39
CA ASP A 146 -9.78 -25.69 -7.46
C ASP A 146 -10.62 -26.46 -6.44
N ALA A 147 -11.86 -26.73 -6.83
CA ALA A 147 -12.69 -27.75 -6.21
C ALA A 147 -12.77 -28.89 -7.22
N GLY A 148 -11.77 -29.76 -7.21
CA GLY A 148 -11.87 -31.06 -7.88
C GLY A 148 -13.03 -31.87 -7.29
N PRO A 149 -13.83 -32.59 -8.10
CA PRO A 149 -14.86 -33.45 -7.57
C PRO A 149 -14.23 -34.76 -7.06
N VAL A 150 -13.99 -34.86 -5.75
CA VAL A 150 -13.76 -36.16 -5.10
C VAL A 150 -15.10 -36.70 -4.63
N HIS A 151 -15.77 -37.44 -5.50
CA HIS A 151 -16.83 -38.36 -5.10
C HIS A 151 -16.70 -39.67 -5.89
N ARG A 152 -15.97 -40.61 -5.30
CA ARG A 152 -16.15 -42.05 -5.49
C ARG A 152 -15.51 -42.79 -4.32
N GLN A 153 -16.35 -43.31 -3.43
CA GLN A 153 -15.98 -44.45 -2.60
C GLN A 153 -16.89 -45.58 -3.03
N ASP A 154 -16.32 -46.51 -3.78
CA ASP A 154 -16.87 -47.85 -3.98
C ASP A 154 -16.63 -48.66 -2.68
N PRO A 155 -17.57 -49.56 -2.30
CA PRO A 155 -17.46 -50.37 -1.09
C PRO A 155 -16.51 -51.55 -1.31
N LEU A 156 -15.53 -51.69 -0.43
CA LEU A 156 -14.67 -52.88 -0.36
C LEU A 156 -15.37 -53.94 0.52
N GLU A 157 -15.82 -55.02 -0.11
CA GLU A 157 -16.05 -56.28 0.59
C GLU A 157 -14.72 -56.87 1.07
N ALA A 158 -14.67 -57.32 2.32
CA ALA A 158 -13.74 -58.34 2.79
C ALA A 158 -14.30 -59.00 4.06
N ASP A 159 -15.08 -60.03 3.84
CA ASP A 159 -15.27 -61.17 4.73
C ASP A 159 -13.89 -61.81 5.03
N HIS A 160 -13.53 -61.97 6.30
CA HIS A 160 -12.96 -63.19 6.89
C HIS A 160 -12.55 -62.91 8.35
N GLY A 161 -13.18 -63.65 9.27
CA GLY A 161 -13.05 -63.45 10.71
C GLY A 161 -11.76 -63.99 11.33
N LEU A 162 -11.56 -63.63 12.60
CA LEU A 162 -11.23 -64.59 13.66
C LEU A 162 -11.44 -63.95 15.03
N ARG A 163 -12.51 -64.40 15.68
CA ARG A 163 -12.82 -64.27 17.09
C ARG A 163 -11.85 -65.19 17.86
N LEU A 164 -11.32 -64.76 19.01
CA LEU A 164 -10.98 -65.58 20.20
C LEU A 164 -10.41 -64.65 21.32
N PRO A 165 -10.37 -65.05 22.61
CA PRO A 165 -11.00 -64.29 23.69
C PRO A 165 -10.07 -63.81 24.82
N ARG A 166 -10.68 -63.03 25.74
CA ARG A 166 -10.22 -62.58 27.06
C ARG A 166 -9.39 -63.58 27.88
N GLN A 167 -8.35 -63.06 28.57
CA GLN A 167 -7.86 -63.42 29.93
C GLN A 167 -7.07 -62.19 30.44
N PHE A 168 -7.41 -61.46 31.53
CA PHE A 168 -7.23 -61.69 32.98
C PHE A 168 -5.78 -61.95 33.48
N GLY A 169 -5.20 -60.92 34.12
CA GLY A 169 -4.28 -60.95 35.28
C GLY A 169 -2.88 -61.57 35.13
N PRO A 170 -1.98 -61.44 36.13
CA PRO A 170 -2.15 -60.83 37.46
C PRO A 170 -1.81 -59.33 37.57
#